data_AF-A0A3B3Y2H1-F1
#
_entry.id   AF-A0A3B3Y2H1-F1
#
_cell.length_a   1.000
_cell.length_b   1.000
_cell.length_c   1.000
_cell.angle_alpha   90.00
_cell.angle_beta   90.00
_cell.angle_gamma   90.00
#
_symmetry.space_group_name_H-M   'P 1'
#
loop_
_entity.id
_entity.type
_entity.pdbx_description
1 polymer ?
#
loop_
_entity_poly.entity_id
_entity_poly.type
_entity_poly.pdbx_seq_one_letter_code
_entity_poly.pdbx_strand_id
1 'polypeptide(L)'
;RMIRMQFDGSSTAEAVNQCSRAVEKLSAYVPVTSLEVAATHPNQPPTQACQRKTGQPEPEAVHGSVSIKRLTEHFLGETALALPNIYSPCSLASGDLEPILRVCLLDPSFPAFVEKVQEELEKLQEE
;
A
#
# COMPACT_ATOMS: atom_id res chain seq x y z
N ARG A 1 -0.83 -11.10 -13.69
CA ARG A 1 0.05 -12.30 -13.60
C ARG A 1 0.52 -12.40 -12.16
N MET A 2 0.68 -13.59 -11.59
CA MET A 2 1.15 -13.79 -10.22
C MET A 2 2.66 -14.07 -10.23
N ILE A 3 3.38 -13.45 -9.30
CA ILE A 3 4.83 -13.65 -9.12
C ILE A 3 5.06 -14.13 -7.70
N ARG A 4 5.92 -15.12 -7.54
CA ARG A 4 6.38 -15.62 -6.23
C ARG A 4 7.87 -15.34 -6.12
N MET A 5 8.31 -14.96 -4.93
CA MET A 5 9.69 -14.64 -4.62
C MET A 5 10.11 -15.36 -3.33
N GLN A 6 11.40 -15.66 -3.22
CA GLN A 6 12.01 -16.32 -2.07
C GLN A 6 13.16 -15.45 -1.57
N PHE A 7 13.23 -15.25 -0.26
CA PHE A 7 14.33 -14.54 0.38
C PHE A 7 15.51 -15.49 0.58
N ASP A 8 16.71 -14.99 0.32
CA ASP A 8 17.96 -15.74 0.48
C ASP A 8 18.62 -15.43 1.83
N GLY A 9 19.53 -16.30 2.27
CA GLY A 9 20.28 -16.14 3.51
C GLY A 9 21.26 -17.29 3.74
N SER A 10 22.29 -17.07 4.56
CA SER A 10 23.26 -18.11 4.91
C SER A 10 22.66 -19.24 5.76
N SER A 11 21.44 -19.02 6.28
CA SER A 11 20.64 -20.00 6.99
C SER A 11 19.14 -19.76 6.79
N THR A 12 18.31 -20.77 7.05
CA THR A 12 16.84 -20.63 7.04
C THR A 12 16.37 -19.54 8.00
N ALA A 13 16.98 -19.44 9.18
CA ALA A 13 16.63 -18.42 10.17
C ALA A 13 16.91 -17.01 9.64
N GLU A 14 18.03 -16.81 8.94
CA GLU A 14 18.36 -15.54 8.31
C GLU A 14 17.39 -15.20 7.18
N ALA A 15 17.11 -16.14 6.28
CA ALA A 15 16.15 -15.94 5.19
C ALA A 15 14.74 -15.57 5.70
N VAL A 16 14.29 -16.23 6.77
CA VAL A 16 13.02 -15.91 7.45
C VAL A 16 13.06 -14.51 8.05
N ASN A 17 14.15 -14.13 8.73
CA ASN A 17 14.30 -12.78 9.28
C ASN A 17 14.26 -11.70 8.19
N GLN A 18 14.91 -11.92 7.04
CA GLN A 18 14.84 -11.00 5.90
C GLN A 18 13.41 -10.88 5.36
N CYS A 19 12.70 -12.01 5.24
CA CYS A 19 11.29 -12.02 4.84
C CYS A 19 10.42 -11.20 5.81
N SER A 20 10.56 -11.42 7.12
CA SER A 20 9.80 -10.69 8.14
C SER A 20 10.03 -9.18 8.06
N ARG A 21 11.29 -8.74 7.93
CA ARG A 21 11.63 -7.32 7.78
C ARG A 21 11.05 -6.71 6.50
N ALA A 22 10.99 -7.47 5.41
CA ALA A 22 10.38 -7.02 4.17
C ALA A 22 8.85 -6.90 4.31
N VAL A 23 8.19 -7.85 4.98
CA VAL A 23 6.76 -7.82 5.28
C VAL A 23 6.42 -6.64 6.18
N GLU A 24 7.21 -6.38 7.24
CA GLU A 24 7.04 -5.22 8.12
C GLU A 24 7.06 -3.91 7.32
N LYS A 25 8.06 -3.73 6.46
CA LYS A 25 8.13 -2.53 5.59
C LYS A 25 6.97 -2.45 4.61
N LEU A 26 6.59 -3.58 4.01
CA LEU A 26 5.51 -3.63 3.02
C LEU A 26 4.14 -3.34 3.65
N SER A 27 3.95 -3.73 4.91
CA SER A 27 2.71 -3.50 5.68
C SER A 27 2.35 -2.02 5.86
N ALA A 28 3.33 -1.12 5.74
CA ALA A 28 3.10 0.32 5.76
C ALA A 28 2.39 0.84 4.49
N TYR A 29 2.39 0.07 3.40
CA TYR A 29 1.85 0.49 2.09
C TYR A 29 0.64 -0.34 1.66
N VAL A 30 0.64 -1.64 1.96
CA VAL A 30 -0.43 -2.56 1.56
C VAL A 30 -0.71 -3.57 2.67
N PRO A 31 -1.96 -3.96 2.91
CA PRO A 31 -2.27 -5.05 3.84
C PRO A 31 -1.58 -6.34 3.39
N VAL A 32 -0.65 -6.83 4.19
CA VAL A 32 0.01 -8.12 3.98
C VAL A 32 -0.65 -9.14 4.89
N THR A 33 -1.15 -10.23 4.30
CA THR A 33 -1.69 -11.36 5.07
C THR A 33 -0.57 -12.35 5.35
N SER A 34 -0.24 -12.54 6.63
CA SER A 34 0.57 -13.68 7.06
C SER A 34 -0.36 -14.89 7.21
N LEU A 35 -0.17 -15.90 6.37
CA LEU A 35 -0.74 -17.21 6.65
C LEU A 35 0.18 -17.82 7.73
N GLU A 36 -0.26 -17.81 8.99
CA GLU A 36 0.39 -18.62 10.02
C GLU A 36 0.26 -20.08 9.60
N VAL A 37 1.33 -20.61 9.02
CA VAL A 37 1.44 -22.03 8.70
C VAL A 37 1.67 -22.75 10.02
N ALA A 38 0.59 -22.97 10.78
CA ALA A 38 0.54 -24.07 11.74
C ALA A 38 0.83 -25.33 10.91
N ALA A 39 1.92 -26.01 11.22
CA ALA A 39 2.41 -27.20 10.52
C ALA A 39 1.29 -28.23 10.36
N THR A 40 0.58 -28.17 9.24
CA THR A 40 -0.49 -29.11 8.90
C THR A 40 -0.44 -29.35 7.40
N HIS A 41 -0.39 -30.63 7.07
CA HIS A 41 -0.10 -31.22 5.77
C HIS A 41 -0.92 -30.65 4.58
N PRO A 42 -0.42 -30.78 3.33
CA PRO A 42 -0.83 -29.93 2.21
C PRO A 42 -2.10 -30.36 1.45
N ASN A 43 -3.07 -31.05 2.06
CA ASN A 43 -4.28 -31.49 1.35
C ASN A 43 -5.58 -31.39 2.16
N GLN A 44 -6.08 -30.19 2.42
CA GLN A 44 -7.51 -30.03 2.74
C GLN A 44 -8.09 -28.69 2.27
N PRO A 45 -9.27 -28.66 1.61
CA PRO A 45 -9.92 -27.43 1.18
C PRO A 45 -10.50 -26.63 2.37
N PRO A 46 -10.65 -25.29 2.23
CA PRO A 46 -10.95 -24.41 3.36
C PRO A 46 -12.38 -24.66 3.86
N THR A 47 -12.47 -25.14 5.11
CA THR A 47 -13.75 -25.23 5.82
C THR A 47 -14.03 -23.88 6.46
N GLN A 48 -15.09 -23.24 5.99
CA GLN A 48 -15.66 -22.00 6.48
C GLN A 48 -16.04 -22.15 7.96
N ALA A 49 -15.37 -21.43 8.86
CA ALA A 49 -15.77 -21.31 10.26
C ALA A 49 -16.10 -19.85 10.57
N CYS A 50 -17.36 -19.50 10.30
CA CYS A 50 -17.99 -18.29 10.83
C CYS A 50 -18.07 -18.43 12.36
N GLN A 51 -17.29 -17.64 13.11
CA GLN A 51 -17.62 -17.33 14.49
C GLN A 51 -18.23 -15.93 14.55
N ARG A 52 -19.56 -15.93 14.71
CA ARG A 52 -20.41 -14.78 14.94
C ARG A 52 -20.90 -14.89 16.38
N LYS A 53 -20.67 -13.85 17.19
CA LYS A 53 -21.33 -13.45 18.47
C LYS A 53 -20.36 -12.52 19.21
N THR A 54 -20.69 -11.36 19.77
CA THR A 54 -21.94 -10.64 20.04
C THR A 54 -21.54 -9.20 20.39
N GLY A 55 -22.35 -8.19 20.05
CA GLY A 55 -22.26 -6.85 20.66
C GLY A 55 -22.20 -5.69 19.67
N GLN A 56 -23.27 -5.50 18.88
CA GLN A 56 -23.54 -4.19 18.27
C GLN A 56 -24.34 -3.37 19.29
N PRO A 57 -23.94 -2.13 19.63
CA PRO A 57 -24.92 -1.11 19.95
C PRO A 57 -25.61 -0.70 18.64
N GLU A 58 -26.94 -0.67 18.64
CA GLU A 58 -27.71 -0.05 17.56
C GLU A 58 -27.17 1.36 17.28
N PRO A 59 -26.85 1.71 16.03
CA PRO A 59 -26.71 3.11 15.67
C PRO A 59 -28.11 3.71 15.57
N GLU A 60 -28.42 4.66 16.45
CA GLU A 60 -29.59 5.53 16.33
C GLU A 60 -29.70 6.02 14.87
N ALA A 61 -30.82 5.71 14.23
CA ALA A 61 -31.11 6.17 12.89
C ALA A 61 -31.28 7.70 12.90
N VAL A 62 -30.21 8.43 12.59
CA VAL A 62 -30.26 9.88 12.37
C VAL A 62 -31.05 10.13 11.09
N HIS A 63 -32.35 10.36 11.22
CA HIS A 63 -33.24 10.65 10.10
C HIS A 63 -33.09 12.14 9.72
N GLY A 64 -32.27 12.46 8.71
CA GLY A 64 -32.06 13.82 8.21
C GLY A 64 -30.79 14.02 7.40
N SER A 65 -30.53 15.24 6.91
CA SER A 65 -29.25 15.59 6.29
C SER A 65 -28.18 15.76 7.36
N VAL A 66 -27.10 15.00 7.28
CA VAL A 66 -25.97 15.09 8.20
C VAL A 66 -24.77 15.67 7.45
N SER A 67 -23.96 16.49 8.12
CA SER A 67 -22.73 17.01 7.50
C SER A 67 -21.72 15.88 7.30
N ILE A 68 -20.93 15.97 6.23
CA ILE A 68 -19.86 15.00 5.94
C ILE A 68 -18.93 14.85 7.16
N LYS A 69 -18.58 15.96 7.83
CA LYS A 69 -17.76 15.95 9.04
C LYS A 69 -18.32 15.03 10.14
N ARG A 70 -19.63 15.12 10.42
CA ARG A 70 -20.27 14.37 11.50
C ARG A 70 -20.46 12.89 11.14
N LEU A 71 -20.66 12.58 9.86
CA LEU A 71 -20.62 11.20 9.37
C LEU A 71 -19.22 10.60 9.53
N THR A 72 -18.18 11.36 9.16
CA THR A 72 -16.80 10.88 9.27
C THR A 72 -16.41 10.61 10.72
N GLU A 73 -16.72 11.51 11.66
CA GLU A 73 -16.48 11.31 13.10
C GLU A 73 -17.22 10.07 13.65
N HIS A 74 -18.46 9.84 13.21
CA HIS A 74 -19.25 8.69 13.65
C HIS A 74 -18.68 7.35 13.15
N PHE A 75 -18.23 7.28 11.89
CA PHE A 75 -17.72 6.03 11.31
C PHE A 75 -16.24 5.76 11.60
N LEU A 76 -15.42 6.81 11.75
CA LEU A 76 -13.96 6.69 11.92
C LEU A 76 -13.49 7.00 13.36
N GLY A 77 -14.38 7.47 14.23
CA GLY A 77 -14.05 7.93 15.59
C GLY A 77 -13.35 9.28 15.61
N GLU A 78 -12.77 9.65 16.76
CA GLU A 78 -11.98 10.88 16.96
C GLU A 78 -10.55 10.80 16.38
N THR A 79 -10.27 9.79 15.57
CA THR A 79 -8.94 9.58 14.98
C THR A 79 -8.68 10.67 13.93
N ALA A 80 -7.59 11.42 14.08
CA ALA A 80 -7.16 12.41 13.11
C ALA A 80 -7.11 11.79 11.71
N LEU A 81 -7.74 12.44 10.73
CA LEU A 81 -7.72 12.06 9.32
C LEU A 81 -6.32 12.33 8.74
N ALA A 82 -5.33 11.55 9.16
CA ALA A 82 -4.04 11.51 8.50
C ALA A 82 -4.21 10.70 7.23
N LEU A 83 -3.83 11.28 6.08
CA LEU A 83 -3.71 10.50 4.86
C LEU A 83 -2.70 9.36 5.10
N PRO A 84 -2.94 8.17 4.55
CA PRO A 84 -1.93 7.11 4.58
C PRO A 84 -0.59 7.63 4.09
N ASN A 85 0.51 7.12 4.65
CA ASN A 85 1.87 7.65 4.38
C ASN A 85 2.28 7.57 2.88
N ILE A 86 1.54 6.82 2.06
CA ILE A 86 1.70 6.81 0.59
C ILE A 86 1.37 8.16 -0.06
N TYR A 87 0.53 8.97 0.59
CA TYR A 87 0.18 10.33 0.16
C TYR A 87 1.08 11.39 0.79
N SER A 88 2.04 11.00 1.63
CA SER A 88 3.06 11.93 2.09
C SER A 88 3.84 12.44 0.88
N PRO A 89 4.10 13.76 0.78
CA PRO A 89 4.87 14.32 -0.31
C PRO A 89 6.26 13.67 -0.34
N CYS A 90 6.49 12.79 -1.30
CA CYS A 90 7.75 12.12 -1.50
C CYS A 90 8.67 13.05 -2.29
N SER A 91 9.51 13.80 -1.58
CA SER A 91 10.66 14.46 -2.21
C SER A 91 11.70 13.39 -2.50
N LEU A 92 11.82 12.97 -3.75
CA LEU A 92 13.01 12.24 -4.19
C LEU A 92 14.20 13.18 -3.99
N ALA A 93 15.20 12.75 -3.20
CA ALA A 93 16.44 13.51 -3.12
C ALA A 93 17.10 13.50 -4.49
N SER A 94 17.88 14.54 -4.81
CA SER A 94 18.52 14.68 -6.13
C SER A 94 19.40 13.47 -6.52
N GLY A 95 19.91 12.71 -5.55
CA GLY A 95 20.68 11.47 -5.78
C GLY A 95 19.84 10.22 -6.02
N ASP A 96 18.59 10.17 -5.58
CA ASP A 96 17.73 8.98 -5.69
C ASP A 96 17.11 8.84 -7.09
N LEU A 97 17.15 9.90 -7.89
CA LEU A 97 16.59 9.92 -9.23
C LEU A 97 17.53 9.30 -10.28
N GLU A 98 18.84 9.31 -10.04
CA GLU A 98 19.83 8.84 -11.02
C GLU A 98 19.64 7.38 -11.44
N PRO A 99 19.43 6.40 -10.53
CA PRO A 99 19.18 5.02 -10.93
C PRO A 99 17.92 4.86 -11.79
N ILE A 100 16.88 5.65 -11.50
CA ILE A 100 15.62 5.64 -12.23
C ILE A 100 15.84 6.19 -13.65
N LEU A 101 16.54 7.33 -13.77
CA LEU A 101 16.86 7.93 -15.07
C LEU A 101 17.70 6.99 -15.93
N ARG A 102 18.67 6.27 -15.35
CA ARG A 102 19.47 5.28 -16.08
C ARG A 102 18.62 4.17 -16.67
N VAL A 103 17.58 3.71 -15.96
CA VAL A 103 16.63 2.72 -16.47
C VAL A 103 15.79 3.32 -17.60
N CYS A 104 15.29 4.54 -17.43
CA CYS A 104 14.49 5.21 -18.45
C CYS A 104 15.27 5.45 -19.75
N LEU A 105 16.56 5.80 -19.65
CA LEU A 105 17.45 6.02 -20.80
C LEU A 105 17.79 4.76 -21.60
N LEU A 106 17.38 3.57 -21.14
CA LEU A 106 17.44 2.35 -21.95
C LEU A 106 16.43 2.38 -23.11
N ASP A 107 15.39 3.21 -23.01
CA ASP A 107 14.45 3.48 -24.09
C ASP A 107 14.91 4.70 -24.91
N PRO A 108 15.23 4.55 -26.20
CA PRO A 108 15.68 5.66 -27.04
C PRO A 108 14.62 6.74 -27.26
N SER A 109 13.33 6.44 -27.02
CA SER A 109 12.24 7.41 -27.15
C SER A 109 12.07 8.30 -25.91
N PHE A 110 12.67 7.90 -24.78
CA PHE A 110 12.47 8.58 -23.50
C PHE A 110 12.86 10.07 -23.51
N PRO A 111 13.99 10.52 -24.08
CA PRO A 111 14.34 11.94 -24.12
C PRO A 111 13.28 12.80 -24.83
N ALA A 112 12.79 12.36 -26.00
CA ALA A 112 11.76 13.06 -26.75
C ALA A 112 10.42 13.10 -26.00
N PHE A 113 10.09 12.05 -25.25
CA PHE A 113 8.93 12.04 -24.38
C PHE A 113 9.05 13.08 -23.24
N VAL A 114 10.23 13.19 -22.61
CA VAL A 114 10.46 14.16 -21.53
C VAL A 114 10.35 15.60 -22.06
N GLU A 115 10.89 15.89 -23.23
CA GLU A 115 10.73 17.19 -23.89
C GLU A 115 9.25 17.54 -24.10
N LYS A 116 8.46 16.60 -24.62
CA LYS A 116 7.01 16.81 -24.80
C LYS A 116 6.28 17.04 -23.48
N VAL A 117 6.63 16.31 -22.41
CA VAL A 117 6.04 16.53 -21.09
C VAL A 117 6.40 17.93 -20.56
N GLN A 118 7.63 18.36 -20.75
CA GLN A 118 8.08 19.71 -20.36
C GLN A 118 7.28 20.79 -21.10
N GLU A 119 7.10 20.67 -22.41
CA GLU A 119 6.28 21.60 -23.21
C GLU A 119 4.83 21.69 -22.72
N GLU A 120 4.20 20.55 -22.37
CA GLU A 120 2.84 20.55 -21.85
C GLU A 120 2.75 21.17 -20.45
N LEU A 121 3.75 20.95 -19.60
CA LEU A 121 3.81 21.58 -18.26
C LEU A 121 3.96 23.10 -18.35
N GLU A 122 4.78 23.59 -19.28
CA GLU A 122 4.95 25.03 -19.52
C GLU A 122 3.62 25.67 -19.94
N LYS A 123 2.86 25.04 -20.84
CA LYS A 123 1.53 25.52 -21.24
C LYS A 123 0.57 25.67 -20.07
N LEU A 124 0.57 24.70 -19.14
CA LEU A 124 -0.29 24.73 -17.95
C LEU A 124 0.12 25.79 -16.93
N GLN A 125 1.39 26.26 -16.95
CA GLN A 125 1.86 27.33 -16.06
C GLN A 125 1.50 28.72 -16.58
N GLU A 126 1.20 28.85 -17.87
CA GLU A 126 0.78 30.09 -18.52
C GLU A 126 -0.74 30.31 -18.54
N GLU A 127 -1.54 29.33 -18.09
CA GLU A 127 -3.00 29.36 -17.96
C GLU A 127 -3.47 29.90 -16.59
#